data_AF-A0A1S6ESG6-F1
#
_entry.id   AF-A0A1S6ESG6-F1
#
_cell.length_a   1.000
_cell.length_b   1.000
_cell.length_c   1.000
_cell.angle_alpha   90.00
_cell.angle_beta   90.00
_cell.angle_gamma   90.00
#
_symmetry.space_group_name_H-M   'P 1'
#
loop_
_entity.id
_entity.type
_entity.pdbx_description
1 polymer ?
#
loop_
_entity_poly.entity_id
_entity_poly.type
_entity_poly.pdbx_seq_one_letter_code
_entity_poly.pdbx_strand_id
1 'polypeptide(L)' 'MSRKHVNKGLSPRKGDLPEKTCVVCQRPFAWRAKWARDWDAITVCSDRCRSAKRLSAGRGGPAAPGS' A
#
# COMPACT_ATOMS: atom_id res chain seq x y z
N MET A 1 14.92 3.96 28.99
CA MET A 1 15.14 3.52 27.59
C MET A 1 14.61 2.10 27.43
N SER A 2 13.60 1.88 26.57
CA SER A 2 13.38 0.64 25.77
C SER A 2 11.95 0.60 25.25
N ARG A 3 11.80 0.90 23.97
CA ARG A 3 10.59 0.79 23.15
C ARG A 3 10.11 -0.67 23.11
N LYS A 4 8.98 -0.97 23.72
CA LYS A 4 8.17 -2.17 23.46
C LYS A 4 6.73 -1.65 23.61
N HIS A 5 5.89 -1.65 22.59
CA HIS A 5 5.18 -2.84 22.11
C HIS A 5 4.98 -2.85 20.60
N VAL A 6 5.16 -4.05 20.07
CA VAL A 6 5.06 -4.46 18.67
C VAL A 6 3.63 -4.42 18.13
N ASN A 7 3.56 -4.03 16.86
CA ASN A 7 2.50 -4.15 15.86
C ASN A 7 1.41 -5.22 16.17
N LYS A 8 0.19 -4.76 16.46
CA LYS A 8 -1.01 -5.61 16.52
C LYS A 8 -1.97 -5.22 15.38
N GLY A 9 -1.58 -5.50 14.14
CA GLY A 9 -2.43 -5.46 12.95
C GLY A 9 -3.09 -6.81 12.68
N LEU A 10 -4.06 -7.16 13.53
CA LEU A 10 -5.24 -7.98 13.30
C LEU A 10 -5.24 -9.02 12.14
N SER A 11 -4.95 -10.27 12.52
CA SER A 11 -5.62 -11.53 12.14
C SER A 11 -6.25 -11.66 10.74
N PRO A 12 -5.63 -12.42 9.81
CA PRO A 12 -6.36 -13.01 8.69
C PRO A 12 -7.08 -14.27 9.21
N ARG A 13 -8.38 -14.47 8.91
CA ARG A 13 -9.00 -15.78 8.56
C ARG A 13 -10.47 -15.61 8.13
N LYS A 14 -10.65 -15.67 6.80
CA LYS A 14 -11.77 -16.18 5.96
C LYS A 14 -11.73 -15.38 4.63
N GLY A 15 -11.25 -15.83 3.46
CA GLY A 15 -10.61 -17.04 2.94
C GLY A 15 -10.38 -16.73 1.44
N ASP A 16 -9.14 -16.89 0.96
CA ASP A 16 -8.70 -16.83 -0.46
C ASP A 16 -8.86 -15.52 -1.25
N LEU A 17 -9.07 -14.35 -0.62
CA LEU A 17 -8.93 -13.10 -1.37
C LEU A 17 -7.44 -12.76 -1.49
N PRO A 18 -6.93 -12.52 -2.70
CA PRO A 18 -5.53 -12.18 -2.87
C PRO A 18 -5.25 -10.84 -2.18
N GLU A 19 -4.24 -10.83 -1.31
CA GLU A 19 -3.71 -9.62 -0.70
C GLU A 19 -2.47 -9.19 -1.49
N LYS A 20 -2.35 -7.89 -1.77
CA LYS A 20 -1.17 -7.31 -2.43
C LYS A 20 -0.53 -6.26 -1.53
N THR A 21 0.77 -6.07 -1.71
CA THR A 21 1.51 -5.01 -1.02
C THR A 21 1.54 -3.76 -1.90
N CYS A 22 1.19 -2.60 -1.32
CA CYS A 22 1.23 -1.34 -2.06
C CYS A 22 2.68 -0.92 -2.34
N VAL A 23 3.06 -0.74 -3.60
CA VAL A 23 4.43 -0.33 -3.96
C VAL A 23 4.82 1.07 -3.47
N VAL A 24 3.83 1.92 -3.16
CA VAL A 24 4.08 3.32 -2.72
C VAL A 24 4.17 3.45 -1.20
N CYS A 25 3.24 2.83 -0.46
CA CYS A 25 3.18 2.98 0.99
C CYS A 25 3.51 1.70 1.76
N GLN A 26 3.84 0.60 1.07
CA GLN A 26 4.24 -0.69 1.63
C GLN A 26 3.24 -1.30 2.63
N ARG A 27 1.98 -0.86 2.55
CA ARG A 27 0.90 -1.43 3.36
C ARG A 27 0.24 -2.60 2.62
N PRO A 28 -0.04 -3.71 3.32
CA PRO A 28 -0.86 -4.78 2.77
C PRO A 28 -2.29 -4.28 2.53
N PHE A 29 -2.89 -4.67 1.42
CA PHE A 29 -4.27 -4.34 1.11
C PHE A 29 -4.96 -5.54 0.45
N ALA A 30 -6.21 -5.78 0.84
CA ALA A 30 -7.03 -6.86 0.32
C ALA A 30 -7.71 -6.49 -1.00
N TRP A 31 -8.00 -7.51 -1.81
CA TRP A 31 -8.82 -7.40 -3.01
C TRP A 31 -10.15 -6.67 -2.77
N ARG A 32 -10.62 -5.92 -3.77
CA ARG A 32 -11.89 -5.19 -3.76
C ARG A 32 -12.66 -5.51 -5.04
N ALA A 33 -13.99 -5.59 -4.98
CA ALA A 33 -14.84 -5.89 -6.14
C ALA A 33 -14.64 -4.93 -7.32
N LYS A 34 -14.31 -3.66 -7.05
CA LYS A 34 -13.97 -2.65 -8.08
C LYS A 34 -12.75 -3.04 -8.93
N TRP A 35 -11.93 -3.96 -8.44
CA TRP A 35 -10.68 -4.36 -9.07
C TRP A 35 -10.76 -5.71 -9.78
N ALA A 36 -11.95 -6.32 -9.87
CA ALA A 36 -12.11 -7.63 -10.50
C ALA A 36 -11.53 -7.71 -11.93
N ARG A 37 -11.58 -6.62 -12.70
CA ARG A 37 -11.08 -6.57 -14.09
C ARG A 37 -9.58 -6.29 -14.21
N ASP A 38 -9.04 -5.46 -13.31
CA ASP A 38 -7.68 -4.93 -13.41
C ASP A 38 -6.77 -5.39 -12.26
N TRP A 39 -7.19 -6.41 -11.51
CA TRP A 39 -6.50 -6.84 -10.30
C TRP A 39 -5.02 -7.11 -10.56
N ASP A 40 -4.67 -7.73 -11.68
CA ASP A 40 -3.30 -8.04 -12.06
C ASP A 40 -2.43 -6.78 -12.18
N ALA A 41 -2.95 -5.75 -12.84
CA ALA A 41 -2.28 -4.46 -13.04
C ALA A 41 -2.23 -3.58 -11.78
N ILE A 42 -3.11 -3.82 -10.80
CA ILE A 42 -3.19 -3.01 -9.59
C ILE A 42 -2.11 -3.43 -8.58
N THR A 43 -1.22 -2.48 -8.28
CA THR A 43 -0.10 -2.62 -7.32
C THR A 43 -0.15 -1.57 -6.21
N VAL A 44 -1.23 -0.77 -6.14
CA VAL A 44 -1.39 0.34 -5.20
C VAL A 44 -2.70 0.24 -4.44
N CYS A 45 -2.71 0.61 -3.17
CA CYS A 45 -3.86 0.45 -2.29
C CYS A 45 -4.97 1.51 -2.46
N SER A 46 -4.65 2.65 -3.09
CA SER A 46 -5.51 3.83 -3.20
C SER A 46 -5.14 4.70 -4.41
N ASP A 47 -6.07 5.57 -4.82
CA ASP A 47 -5.84 6.51 -5.91
C ASP A 47 -4.74 7.54 -5.58
N ARG A 48 -4.62 7.94 -4.32
CA ARG A 48 -3.50 8.77 -3.84
C ARG A 48 -2.15 8.13 -4.15
N CYS A 49 -2.00 6.84 -3.88
CA CYS A 49 -0.77 6.10 -4.20
C CYS A 49 -0.59 5.96 -5.71
N ARG A 50 -1.66 5.79 -6.49
CA ARG A 50 -1.59 5.76 -7.96
C ARG A 50 -1.03 7.07 -8.52
N SER A 51 -1.53 8.21 -8.03
CA SER A 51 -1.08 9.54 -8.41
C SER A 51 0.37 9.79 -7.96
N ALA A 52 0.74 9.40 -6.73
CA ALA A 52 2.11 9.49 -6.24
C ALA A 52 3.10 8.65 -7.10
N LYS A 53 2.71 7.44 -7.52
CA LYS A 53 3.54 6.61 -8.42
C LYS A 53 3.76 7.26 -9.79
N ARG A 54 2.74 7.92 -10.34
CA ARG A 54 2.85 8.67 -11.60
C ARG A 54 3.77 9.89 -11.47
N LEU A 55 3.69 10.59 -10.33
CA LEU A 55 4.55 11.75 -10.06
C LEU A 55 6.02 11.34 -9.88
N SER A 56 6.28 10.21 -9.21
CA SER A 56 7.63 9.68 -9.00
C SER A 56 8.34 9.23 -10.29
N ALA A 57 7.61 8.94 -11.36
CA ALA A 57 8.20 8.54 -12.65
C ALA A 57 8.71 9.74 -13.48
N GLY A 58 8.37 10.97 -13.12
CA GLY A 58 8.73 12.17 -13.87
C GLY A 58 9.50 13.24 -13.08
N ARG A 59 9.53 13.19 -11.75
CA ARG A 59 10.33 14.11 -10.92
C ARG A 59 10.83 13.37 -9.70
N GLY A 60 12.15 13.27 -9.60
CA GLY A 60 12.84 12.58 -8.50
C GLY A 60 12.63 13.26 -7.15
N GLY A 61 12.86 12.46 -6.10
CA GLY A 61 13.32 12.94 -4.81
C GLY A 61 12.23 13.08 -3.73
N PRO A 62 12.38 12.43 -2.56
CA PRO A 62 11.51 12.66 -1.42
C PRO A 62 11.81 14.05 -0.86
N ALA A 63 10.80 14.93 -0.80
CA ALA A 63 10.88 16.08 0.09
C ALA A 63 10.93 15.53 1.52
N ALA A 64 12.14 15.49 2.08
CA ALA A 64 12.38 15.20 3.48
C ALA A 64 11.49 16.13 4.33
N PRO A 65 10.86 15.62 5.41
CA PRO A 65 10.20 16.51 6.36
C PRO A 65 11.29 17.34 7.05
N GLY A 66 11.35 18.62 6.73
CA GLY A 66 12.11 19.60 7.49
C GLY A 66 11.27 20.12 8.65
N SER A 67 11.79 19.89 9.86
CA SER A 67 11.45 20.45 11.19
C SER A 67 10.11 20.09 11.84
#